data_AF-A0A438BPW5-F1
#
_entry.id   AF-A0A438BPW5-F1
#
_cell.length_a   1.000
_cell.length_b   1.000
_cell.length_c   1.000
_cell.angle_alpha   90.00
_cell.angle_beta   90.00
_cell.angle_gamma   90.00
#
_symmetry.space_group_name_H-M   'P 1'
#
loop_
_entity.id
_entity.type
_entity.pdbx_description
1 polymer ?
#
loop_
_entity_poly.entity_id
_entity_poly.type
_entity_poly.pdbx_seq_one_letter_code
_entity_poly.pdbx_strand_id
1 'polypeptide(L)'
;MGELQNLKKYLSEEFEVKDLENLKYFLGMEVARSRKGIVVSQRKYILDLLKETGMLGCKPIDTPMDSQKKLGIEKESTPVDRGRYQRLVGRLIYLSHTRPDIGFAVSAVSQFMHSPTEEHMEAVYRILRYLKMTPGKGLFFRKTENRDTEVYSDADWAGNIIDRRSTSGYCSFVWGNLVTWRSKKQSVVARSSAEAEYRALAQGICEGIWIKRVLSELGQTSSSPILMMCDNQAAISIAKNPVHHDRTKHVEIDRHFITER
;
A
#
# COMPACT_ATOMS: atom_id res chain seq x y z
N MET A 1 7.70 17.81 27.72
CA MET A 1 6.82 16.95 28.57
C MET A 1 5.71 17.75 29.26
N GLY A 2 5.94 18.99 29.72
CA GLY A 2 4.90 19.80 30.37
C GLY A 2 3.69 20.18 29.51
N GLU A 3 3.87 20.47 28.21
CA GLU A 3 2.76 20.88 27.34
C GLU A 3 1.68 19.81 27.16
N LEU A 4 2.07 18.54 27.01
CA LEU A 4 1.09 17.45 26.87
C LEU A 4 0.28 17.25 28.16
N GLN A 5 0.92 17.40 29.32
CA GLN A 5 0.24 17.34 30.62
C GLN A 5 -0.70 18.53 30.83
N ASN A 6 -0.29 19.74 30.44
CA ASN A 6 -1.15 20.91 30.49
C ASN A 6 -2.36 20.77 29.55
N LEU A 7 -2.14 20.26 28.33
CA LEU A 7 -3.22 19.98 27.38
C LEU A 7 -4.19 18.93 27.91
N LYS A 8 -3.68 17.83 28.48
CA LYS A 8 -4.52 16.80 29.11
C LYS A 8 -5.38 17.39 30.23
N LYS A 9 -4.79 18.22 31.07
CA LYS A 9 -5.48 18.89 32.18
C LYS A 9 -6.58 19.81 31.66
N TYR A 10 -6.26 20.70 30.72
CA TYR A 10 -7.23 21.59 30.09
C TYR A 10 -8.40 20.83 29.45
N LEU A 11 -8.10 19.76 28.68
CA LEU A 11 -9.14 18.94 28.05
C LEU A 11 -9.99 18.19 29.08
N SER A 12 -9.42 17.75 30.21
CA SER A 12 -10.18 17.09 31.28
C SER A 12 -11.04 18.05 32.10
N GLU A 13 -10.73 19.34 32.10
CA GLU A 13 -11.54 20.38 32.76
C GLU A 13 -12.78 20.72 31.91
N GLU A 14 -12.62 20.76 30.58
CA GLU A 14 -13.71 21.11 29.64
C GLU A 14 -14.54 19.91 29.17
N PHE A 15 -13.95 18.69 29.16
CA PHE A 15 -14.58 17.49 28.61
C PHE A 15 -14.38 16.27 29.51
N GLU A 16 -15.31 15.32 29.45
CA GLU A 16 -15.13 13.99 30.06
C GLU A 16 -14.08 13.19 29.27
N VAL A 17 -12.80 13.35 29.65
CA VAL A 17 -11.66 12.68 29.01
C VAL A 17 -11.10 11.59 29.92
N LYS A 18 -10.86 10.40 29.36
CA LYS A 18 -10.14 9.32 30.03
C LYS A 18 -8.78 9.11 29.39
N ASP A 19 -7.71 9.26 30.16
CA ASP A 19 -6.36 8.90 29.71
C ASP A 19 -6.22 7.37 29.68
N LEU A 20 -6.02 6.83 28.47
CA LEU A 20 -5.84 5.39 28.24
C LEU A 20 -4.36 4.97 28.24
N GLU A 21 -3.49 5.87 28.71
CA GLU A 21 -2.04 5.71 28.73
C GLU A 21 -1.47 5.47 27.31
N ASN A 22 -0.60 4.46 27.16
CA ASN A 22 -0.05 4.08 25.88
C ASN A 22 -1.15 3.58 24.94
N LEU A 23 -1.09 4.03 23.69
CA LEU A 23 -1.97 3.54 22.62
C LEU A 23 -1.93 2.02 22.52
N LYS A 24 -3.07 1.37 22.78
CA LYS A 24 -3.27 -0.09 22.65
C LYS A 24 -4.18 -0.45 21.48
N TYR A 25 -5.19 0.38 21.20
CA TYR A 25 -6.16 0.15 20.14
C TYR A 25 -6.66 1.48 19.58
N PHE A 26 -6.70 1.62 18.26
CA PHE A 26 -7.24 2.79 17.59
C PHE A 26 -7.73 2.41 16.20
N LEU A 27 -8.98 2.77 15.88
CA LEU A 27 -9.60 2.49 14.59
C LEU A 27 -9.33 1.06 14.10
N GLY A 28 -9.71 0.02 14.85
CA GLY A 28 -9.51 -1.36 14.40
C GLY A 28 -8.07 -1.87 14.38
N MET A 29 -7.07 -1.04 14.73
CA MET A 29 -5.66 -1.41 14.80
C MET A 29 -5.24 -1.63 16.24
N GLU A 30 -4.58 -2.75 16.49
CA GLU A 30 -3.98 -3.16 17.74
C GLU A 30 -2.50 -2.77 17.74
N VAL A 31 -2.07 -2.05 18.79
CA VAL A 31 -0.72 -1.53 18.93
C VAL A 31 -0.06 -2.20 20.14
N ALA A 32 0.99 -2.97 19.87
CA ALA A 32 1.82 -3.59 20.91
C ALA A 32 3.18 -2.89 20.95
N ARG A 33 3.62 -2.49 22.15
CA ARG A 33 4.91 -1.80 22.35
C ARG A 33 5.89 -2.69 23.08
N SER A 34 7.13 -2.67 22.64
CA SER A 34 8.25 -3.37 23.28
C SER A 34 9.49 -2.47 23.30
N ARG A 35 10.53 -2.88 24.04
CA ARG A 35 11.83 -2.19 24.01
C ARG A 35 12.47 -2.16 22.61
N LYS A 36 12.11 -3.13 21.75
CA LYS A 36 12.65 -3.26 20.38
C LYS A 36 11.92 -2.38 19.36
N GLY A 37 10.68 -1.96 19.65
CA GLY A 37 9.84 -1.25 18.68
C GLY A 37 8.34 -1.44 18.93
N ILE A 38 7.55 -1.00 17.96
CA ILE A 38 6.08 -1.00 17.98
C ILE A 38 5.57 -1.97 16.90
N VAL A 39 4.64 -2.84 17.26
CA VAL A 39 3.90 -3.68 16.30
C VAL A 39 2.51 -3.09 16.13
N VAL A 40 2.06 -2.92 14.90
CA VAL A 40 0.70 -2.51 14.54
C VAL A 40 0.06 -3.63 13.72
N SER A 41 -1.06 -4.16 14.19
CA SER A 41 -1.76 -5.27 13.55
C SER A 41 -3.28 -5.08 13.60
N GLN A 42 -4.05 -5.89 12.88
CA GLN A 42 -5.51 -5.83 12.85
C GLN A 42 -6.10 -7.23 13.10
N ARG A 43 -5.59 -7.94 14.11
CA ARG A 43 -5.94 -9.34 14.36
C ARG A 43 -7.42 -9.51 14.66
N LYS A 44 -7.95 -8.72 15.59
CA LYS A 44 -9.38 -8.77 15.93
C LYS A 44 -10.25 -8.52 14.69
N TYR A 45 -9.91 -7.49 13.92
CA TYR A 45 -10.63 -7.14 12.69
C TYR A 45 -10.66 -8.30 11.68
N ILE A 46 -9.53 -8.98 11.46
CA ILE A 46 -9.46 -10.15 10.58
C ILE A 46 -10.34 -11.28 11.10
N LEU A 47 -10.29 -11.59 12.40
CA LEU A 47 -11.10 -12.66 12.99
C LEU A 47 -12.60 -12.36 12.89
N ASP A 48 -13.01 -11.12 13.12
CA ASP A 48 -14.40 -10.69 12.97
C ASP A 48 -14.86 -10.78 11.50
N LEU A 49 -14.02 -10.34 10.55
CA LEU A 49 -14.27 -10.48 9.11
C LEU A 49 -14.42 -11.95 8.69
N LEU A 50 -13.55 -12.84 9.19
CA LEU A 50 -13.65 -14.28 8.93
C LEU A 50 -14.89 -14.89 9.56
N LYS A 51 -15.32 -14.42 10.74
CA LYS A 51 -16.53 -14.89 11.42
C LYS A 51 -17.78 -14.52 10.64
N GLU A 52 -17.91 -13.26 10.26
CA GLU A 52 -19.05 -12.72 9.52
C GLU A 52 -19.21 -13.37 8.14
N THR A 53 -18.11 -13.79 7.53
CA THR A 53 -18.11 -14.47 6.22
C THR A 53 -18.24 -15.99 6.31
N GLY A 54 -18.32 -16.57 7.51
CA GLY A 54 -18.33 -18.02 7.70
C GLY A 54 -16.99 -18.71 7.39
N MET A 55 -15.90 -17.93 7.28
CA MET A 55 -14.58 -18.39 6.85
C MET A 55 -13.65 -18.78 8.00
N LEU A 56 -14.08 -18.72 9.27
CA LEU A 56 -13.26 -19.17 10.40
C LEU A 56 -12.82 -20.64 10.27
N GLY A 57 -13.67 -21.50 9.70
CA GLY A 57 -13.38 -22.93 9.47
C GLY A 57 -12.66 -23.24 8.16
N CYS A 58 -12.43 -22.27 7.28
CA CYS A 58 -11.95 -22.56 5.91
C CYS A 58 -10.53 -23.14 5.85
N LYS A 59 -10.19 -23.90 4.80
CA LYS A 59 -8.80 -24.33 4.60
C LYS A 59 -7.92 -23.12 4.23
N PRO A 60 -6.82 -22.87 4.96
CA PRO A 60 -5.89 -21.78 4.65
C PRO A 60 -5.20 -21.95 3.28
N ILE A 61 -4.65 -20.86 2.76
CA ILE A 61 -3.83 -20.85 1.53
C ILE A 61 -2.65 -19.89 1.65
N ASP A 62 -1.50 -20.23 1.08
CA ASP A 62 -0.24 -19.52 1.29
C ASP A 62 -0.09 -18.22 0.50
N THR A 63 -0.92 -17.99 -0.52
CA THR A 63 -0.85 -16.76 -1.35
C THR A 63 -2.20 -16.06 -1.47
N PRO A 64 -2.21 -14.71 -1.41
CA PRO A 64 -3.45 -13.93 -1.48
C PRO A 64 -4.09 -13.93 -2.87
N MET A 65 -3.30 -14.16 -3.91
CA MET A 65 -3.74 -14.23 -5.29
C MET A 65 -3.01 -15.37 -6.02
N ASP A 66 -3.64 -15.88 -7.06
CA ASP A 66 -3.04 -16.86 -7.96
C ASP A 66 -2.10 -16.15 -8.94
N SER A 67 -0.89 -16.67 -9.11
CA SER A 67 0.11 -16.09 -10.03
C SER A 67 -0.15 -16.44 -11.49
N GLN A 68 -0.90 -17.52 -11.76
CA GLN A 68 -1.17 -18.00 -13.11
C GLN A 68 -2.53 -17.53 -13.62
N LYS A 69 -3.53 -17.44 -12.73
CA LYS A 69 -4.89 -17.02 -13.09
C LYS A 69 -5.04 -15.50 -13.03
N LYS A 70 -5.12 -14.85 -14.19
CA LYS A 70 -5.37 -13.41 -14.31
C LYS A 70 -6.87 -13.14 -14.38
N LEU A 71 -7.36 -12.23 -13.52
CA LEU A 71 -8.77 -11.84 -13.49
C LEU A 71 -9.15 -11.05 -14.76
N GLY A 72 -10.25 -11.45 -15.38
CA GLY A 72 -10.74 -10.90 -16.64
C GLY A 72 -12.22 -10.55 -16.61
N ILE A 73 -12.72 -10.04 -17.73
CA ILE A 73 -14.17 -9.92 -17.96
C ILE A 73 -14.54 -11.02 -18.95
N GLU A 74 -15.13 -12.10 -18.44
CA GLU A 74 -15.66 -13.17 -19.28
C GLU A 74 -17.12 -12.90 -19.63
N LYS A 75 -17.47 -13.03 -20.92
CA LYS A 75 -18.80 -12.70 -21.45
C LYS A 75 -19.93 -13.61 -20.93
N GLU A 76 -19.59 -14.80 -20.42
CA GLU A 76 -20.55 -15.81 -19.95
C GLU A 76 -20.45 -16.05 -18.43
N SER A 77 -19.91 -15.07 -17.68
CA SER A 77 -19.72 -15.22 -16.24
C SER A 77 -21.00 -14.97 -15.44
N THR A 78 -21.19 -15.79 -14.41
CA THR A 78 -22.28 -15.66 -13.44
C THR A 78 -22.08 -14.41 -12.57
N PRO A 79 -23.01 -13.44 -12.61
CA PRO A 79 -22.92 -12.25 -11.77
C PRO A 79 -23.15 -12.59 -10.30
N VAL A 80 -22.52 -11.84 -9.40
CA VAL A 80 -22.73 -11.96 -7.94
C VAL A 80 -23.37 -10.71 -7.37
N ASP A 81 -23.87 -10.82 -6.14
CA ASP A 81 -24.41 -9.66 -5.41
C ASP A 81 -23.37 -8.56 -5.26
N ARG A 82 -23.62 -7.42 -5.93
CA ARG A 82 -22.71 -6.27 -5.96
C ARG A 82 -22.49 -5.68 -4.58
N GLY A 83 -23.53 -5.58 -3.76
CA GLY A 83 -23.44 -4.99 -2.41
C GLY A 83 -22.53 -5.80 -1.49
N ARG A 84 -22.67 -7.12 -1.50
CA ARG A 84 -21.82 -8.06 -0.76
C ARG A 84 -20.37 -7.98 -1.22
N TYR A 85 -20.14 -7.97 -2.53
CA TYR A 85 -18.80 -7.86 -3.08
C TYR A 85 -18.11 -6.55 -2.68
N GLN A 86 -18.79 -5.42 -2.89
CA GLN A 86 -18.26 -4.09 -2.53
C GLN A 86 -17.97 -3.96 -1.04
N ARG A 87 -18.85 -4.50 -0.17
CA ARG A 87 -18.64 -4.51 1.27
C ARG A 87 -17.38 -5.29 1.66
N LEU A 88 -17.18 -6.48 1.09
CA LEU A 88 -16.00 -7.29 1.38
C LEU A 88 -14.72 -6.64 0.87
N VAL A 89 -14.72 -6.16 -0.38
CA VAL A 89 -13.56 -5.45 -0.95
C VAL A 89 -13.25 -4.19 -0.15
N GLY A 90 -14.25 -3.41 0.28
CA GLY A 90 -14.06 -2.24 1.13
C GLY A 90 -13.36 -2.58 2.46
N ARG A 91 -13.73 -3.70 3.10
CA ARG A 91 -13.06 -4.18 4.31
C ARG A 91 -11.61 -4.61 4.05
N LEU A 92 -11.34 -5.21 2.90
CA LEU A 92 -9.98 -5.58 2.50
C LEU A 92 -9.11 -4.35 2.17
N ILE A 93 -9.69 -3.32 1.55
CA ILE A 93 -9.02 -2.03 1.35
C ILE A 93 -8.64 -1.43 2.69
N TYR A 94 -9.54 -1.45 3.67
CA TYR A 94 -9.22 -0.99 5.01
C TYR A 94 -8.06 -1.78 5.64
N LEU A 95 -8.09 -3.11 5.51
CA LEU A 95 -7.04 -3.97 6.06
C LEU A 95 -5.66 -3.76 5.41
N SER A 96 -5.62 -3.32 4.15
CA SER A 96 -4.36 -3.05 3.45
C SER A 96 -3.51 -1.94 4.07
N HIS A 97 -4.06 -1.16 5.03
CA HIS A 97 -3.31 -0.16 5.82
C HIS A 97 -2.34 -0.77 6.84
N THR A 98 -2.49 -2.06 7.19
CA THR A 98 -1.50 -2.78 8.01
C THR A 98 -0.98 -4.06 7.35
N ARG A 99 -1.54 -4.40 6.19
CA ARG A 99 -1.25 -5.60 5.40
C ARG A 99 -0.78 -5.22 3.99
N PRO A 100 0.45 -4.72 3.82
CA PRO A 100 1.00 -4.44 2.50
C PRO A 100 1.04 -5.69 1.59
N ASP A 101 1.18 -6.86 2.20
CA ASP A 101 1.24 -8.16 1.53
C ASP A 101 -0.03 -8.55 0.75
N ILE A 102 -1.19 -7.96 1.06
CA ILE A 102 -2.43 -8.15 0.28
C ILE A 102 -2.69 -7.02 -0.72
N GLY A 103 -1.88 -5.96 -0.71
CA GLY A 103 -2.16 -4.71 -1.45
C GLY A 103 -2.41 -4.92 -2.94
N PHE A 104 -1.59 -5.76 -3.59
CA PHE A 104 -1.77 -6.12 -5.00
C PHE A 104 -3.09 -6.87 -5.25
N ALA A 105 -3.36 -7.91 -4.47
CA ALA A 105 -4.56 -8.73 -4.62
C ALA A 105 -5.85 -7.90 -4.41
N VAL A 106 -5.83 -7.02 -3.40
CA VAL A 106 -6.94 -6.09 -3.11
C VAL A 106 -7.11 -5.09 -4.26
N SER A 107 -6.02 -4.54 -4.80
CA SER A 107 -6.05 -3.65 -5.97
C SER A 107 -6.65 -4.35 -7.19
N ALA A 108 -6.32 -5.61 -7.43
CA ALA A 108 -6.88 -6.41 -8.53
C ALA A 108 -8.41 -6.58 -8.39
N VAL A 109 -8.89 -7.10 -7.26
CA VAL A 109 -10.34 -7.33 -7.04
C VAL A 109 -11.14 -6.01 -7.00
N SER A 110 -10.51 -4.90 -6.61
CA SER A 110 -11.16 -3.58 -6.57
C SER A 110 -11.61 -3.07 -7.95
N GLN A 111 -10.99 -3.53 -9.03
CA GLN A 111 -11.31 -3.11 -10.40
C GLN A 111 -12.71 -3.55 -10.85
N PHE A 112 -13.26 -4.60 -10.22
CA PHE A 112 -14.51 -5.24 -10.62
C PHE A 112 -15.70 -4.86 -9.73
N MET A 113 -15.58 -3.82 -8.90
CA MET A 113 -16.65 -3.37 -7.99
C MET A 113 -17.95 -2.92 -8.67
N HIS A 114 -17.92 -2.63 -9.97
CA HIS A 114 -19.09 -2.19 -10.72
C HIS A 114 -19.95 -3.37 -11.22
N SER A 115 -19.31 -4.47 -11.63
CA SER A 115 -19.95 -5.66 -12.18
C SER A 115 -19.15 -6.92 -11.79
N PRO A 116 -19.22 -7.35 -10.53
CA PRO A 116 -18.48 -8.52 -10.06
C PRO A 116 -19.12 -9.84 -10.51
N THR A 117 -18.30 -10.89 -10.58
CA THR A 117 -18.68 -12.24 -11.04
C THR A 117 -18.27 -13.28 -10.00
N GLU A 118 -18.66 -14.54 -10.18
CA GLU A 118 -18.27 -15.64 -9.27
C GLU A 118 -16.74 -15.80 -9.19
N GLU A 119 -16.03 -15.69 -10.31
CA GLU A 119 -14.57 -15.73 -10.34
C GLU A 119 -13.95 -14.62 -9.48
N HIS A 120 -14.47 -13.39 -9.59
CA HIS A 120 -14.03 -12.27 -8.77
C HIS A 120 -14.29 -12.52 -7.27
N MET A 121 -15.46 -13.07 -6.94
CA MET A 121 -15.80 -13.41 -5.56
C MET A 121 -14.90 -14.53 -5.01
N GLU A 122 -14.55 -15.52 -5.84
CA GLU A 122 -13.62 -16.59 -5.47
C GLU A 122 -12.23 -16.04 -5.16
N ALA A 123 -11.75 -15.05 -5.92
CA ALA A 123 -10.51 -14.33 -5.63
C ALA A 123 -10.58 -13.59 -4.28
N VAL A 124 -11.70 -12.96 -3.95
CA VAL A 124 -11.93 -12.36 -2.62
C VAL A 124 -11.88 -13.43 -1.52
N TYR A 125 -12.51 -14.59 -1.71
CA TYR A 125 -12.44 -15.69 -0.74
C TYR A 125 -11.03 -16.25 -0.59
N ARG A 126 -10.21 -16.27 -1.66
CA ARG A 126 -8.80 -16.64 -1.57
C ARG A 126 -8.03 -15.70 -0.64
N ILE A 127 -8.23 -14.38 -0.77
CA ILE A 127 -7.63 -13.40 0.14
C ILE A 127 -8.04 -13.69 1.60
N LEU A 128 -9.31 -14.01 1.85
CA LEU A 128 -9.78 -14.37 3.19
C LEU A 128 -9.10 -15.66 3.72
N ARG A 129 -8.94 -16.69 2.88
CA ARG A 129 -8.20 -17.91 3.24
C ARG A 129 -6.74 -17.63 3.58
N TYR A 130 -6.11 -16.69 2.87
CA TYR A 130 -4.74 -16.26 3.16
C TYR A 130 -4.64 -15.53 4.52
N LEU A 131 -5.56 -14.61 4.78
CA LEU A 131 -5.63 -13.88 6.05
C LEU A 131 -5.82 -14.82 7.24
N LYS A 132 -6.55 -15.92 7.07
CA LYS A 132 -6.71 -16.96 8.11
C LYS A 132 -5.38 -17.58 8.55
N MET A 133 -4.38 -17.71 7.68
CA MET A 133 -3.06 -18.22 8.07
C MET A 133 -2.33 -17.28 9.00
N THR A 134 -2.52 -15.98 8.81
CA THR A 134 -1.68 -14.95 9.42
C THR A 134 -2.52 -13.83 10.04
N PRO A 135 -3.47 -14.13 10.95
CA PRO A 135 -4.36 -13.10 11.50
C PRO A 135 -3.61 -12.09 12.36
N GLY A 136 -2.51 -12.48 13.00
CA GLY A 136 -1.68 -11.58 13.82
C GLY A 136 -0.60 -10.82 13.05
N LYS A 137 -0.46 -11.03 11.73
CA LYS A 137 0.58 -10.36 10.93
C LYS A 137 0.24 -8.88 10.77
N GLY A 138 1.27 -8.06 10.85
CA GLY A 138 1.16 -6.60 10.76
C GLY A 138 2.53 -5.97 10.55
N LEU A 139 2.64 -4.68 10.84
CA LEU A 139 3.85 -3.89 10.67
C LEU A 139 4.65 -3.86 11.95
N PHE A 140 5.97 -3.99 11.84
CA PHE A 140 6.89 -3.81 12.95
C PHE A 140 7.76 -2.58 12.71
N PHE A 141 7.56 -1.55 13.52
CA PHE A 141 8.35 -0.34 13.56
C PHE A 141 9.47 -0.51 14.58
N ARG A 142 10.65 -0.90 14.09
CA ARG A 142 11.86 -1.09 14.89
C ARG A 142 12.42 0.25 15.36
N LYS A 143 12.87 0.29 16.61
CA LYS A 143 13.72 1.38 17.09
C LYS A 143 15.08 1.31 16.40
N THR A 144 15.44 2.36 15.68
CA THR A 144 16.68 2.45 14.90
C THR A 144 17.36 3.80 15.10
N GLU A 145 18.65 3.85 14.80
CA GLU A 145 19.43 5.08 14.71
C GLU A 145 19.56 5.58 13.27
N ASN A 146 19.21 4.74 12.28
CA ASN A 146 19.19 5.12 10.87
C ASN A 146 18.23 6.30 10.66
N ARG A 147 18.66 7.33 9.91
CA ARG A 147 17.87 8.52 9.57
C ARG A 147 17.56 8.66 8.07
N ASP A 148 17.79 7.61 7.30
CA ASP A 148 17.59 7.60 5.86
C ASP A 148 16.11 7.40 5.49
N THR A 149 15.76 7.92 4.32
CA THR A 149 14.47 7.69 3.67
C THR A 149 14.74 7.00 2.35
N GLU A 150 14.13 5.83 2.15
CA GLU A 150 14.35 4.98 0.99
C GLU A 150 13.00 4.71 0.32
N VAL A 151 12.96 4.70 -1.00
CA VAL A 151 11.75 4.36 -1.75
C VAL A 151 12.10 3.35 -2.83
N TYR A 152 11.42 2.22 -2.79
CA TYR A 152 11.49 1.17 -3.79
C TYR A 152 10.33 1.33 -4.75
N SER A 153 10.60 1.29 -6.05
CA SER A 153 9.58 1.30 -7.10
C SER A 153 9.76 0.10 -8.03
N ASP A 154 8.64 -0.44 -8.50
CA ASP A 154 8.58 -1.58 -9.43
C ASP A 154 7.33 -1.45 -10.31
N ALA A 155 7.35 -2.02 -11.51
CA ALA A 155 6.20 -2.04 -12.41
C ALA A 155 6.03 -3.37 -13.17
N ASP A 156 4.88 -4.01 -12.99
CA ASP A 156 4.49 -5.14 -13.83
C ASP A 156 3.99 -4.63 -15.20
N TRP A 157 4.83 -4.72 -16.23
CA TRP A 157 4.53 -4.23 -17.58
C TRP A 157 3.47 -5.07 -18.29
N ALA A 158 2.42 -4.41 -18.78
CA ALA A 158 1.30 -5.04 -19.48
C ALA A 158 0.65 -6.22 -18.70
N GLY A 159 0.72 -6.15 -17.36
CA GLY A 159 0.23 -7.19 -16.46
C GLY A 159 -1.27 -7.46 -16.56
N ASN A 160 -2.08 -6.43 -16.83
CA ASN A 160 -3.53 -6.56 -16.97
C ASN A 160 -3.91 -7.17 -18.34
N ILE A 161 -4.70 -8.25 -18.33
CA ILE A 161 -5.10 -8.94 -19.57
C ILE A 161 -6.18 -8.21 -20.37
N ILE A 162 -6.94 -7.33 -19.74
CA ILE A 162 -8.09 -6.64 -20.34
C ILE A 162 -7.60 -5.43 -21.13
N ASP A 163 -6.84 -4.54 -20.48
CA ASP A 163 -6.45 -3.25 -21.07
C ASP A 163 -4.94 -3.14 -21.35
N ARG A 164 -4.16 -4.20 -21.05
CA ARG A 164 -2.69 -4.23 -21.18
C ARG A 164 -1.99 -3.09 -20.44
N ARG A 165 -2.64 -2.49 -19.43
CA ARG A 165 -2.01 -1.49 -18.58
C ARG A 165 -1.13 -2.17 -17.54
N SER A 166 -0.02 -1.51 -17.25
CA SER A 166 0.94 -1.94 -16.24
C SER A 166 0.41 -1.69 -14.83
N THR A 167 0.95 -2.38 -13.83
CA THR A 167 0.68 -2.09 -12.41
C THR A 167 1.94 -1.53 -11.78
N SER A 168 1.88 -0.29 -11.30
CA SER A 168 2.97 0.32 -10.54
C SER A 168 2.86 -0.02 -9.06
N GLY A 169 3.99 -0.39 -8.47
CA GLY A 169 4.17 -0.58 -7.04
C GLY A 169 5.21 0.40 -6.49
N TYR A 170 5.01 0.84 -5.25
CA TYR A 170 6.10 1.41 -4.47
C TYR A 170 5.98 1.05 -2.99
N CYS A 171 7.12 1.07 -2.30
CA CYS A 171 7.23 0.95 -0.85
C CYS A 171 8.25 1.98 -0.35
N SER A 172 7.82 2.84 0.57
CA SER A 172 8.64 3.89 1.16
C SER A 172 8.97 3.56 2.61
N PHE A 173 10.26 3.61 2.92
CA PHE A 173 10.82 3.35 4.23
C PHE A 173 11.35 4.65 4.83
N VAL A 174 10.99 4.89 6.08
CA VAL A 174 11.57 5.95 6.90
C VAL A 174 12.32 5.29 8.02
N TRP A 175 13.62 5.54 8.09
CA TRP A 175 14.48 5.01 9.14
C TRP A 175 14.44 3.47 9.17
N GLY A 176 14.47 2.84 8.00
CA GLY A 176 14.38 1.39 7.85
C GLY A 176 13.02 0.77 8.23
N ASN A 177 11.97 1.58 8.41
CA ASN A 177 10.62 1.10 8.68
C ASN A 177 9.67 1.43 7.53
N LEU A 178 8.90 0.45 7.07
CA LEU A 178 7.90 0.64 6.02
C LEU A 178 6.77 1.56 6.53
N VAL A 179 6.59 2.72 5.89
CA VAL A 179 5.58 3.71 6.29
C VAL A 179 4.47 3.88 5.25
N THR A 180 4.79 3.79 3.96
CA THR A 180 3.81 3.90 2.89
C THR A 180 4.09 2.89 1.79
N TRP A 181 3.03 2.42 1.15
CA TRP A 181 3.10 1.48 0.04
C TRP A 181 1.87 1.66 -0.84
N ARG A 182 1.99 1.25 -2.09
CA ARG A 182 0.88 1.27 -3.03
C ARG A 182 1.09 0.23 -4.12
N SER A 183 -0.01 -0.34 -4.59
CA SER A 183 -0.05 -1.14 -5.81
C SER A 183 -1.25 -0.66 -6.65
N LYS A 184 -0.98 -0.08 -7.81
CA LYS A 184 -2.00 0.63 -8.60
C LYS A 184 -1.80 0.41 -10.09
N LYS A 185 -2.87 0.06 -10.78
CA LYS A 185 -2.91 0.01 -12.24
C LYS A 185 -2.65 1.41 -12.82
N GLN A 186 -1.73 1.51 -13.78
CA GLN A 186 -1.43 2.75 -14.48
C GLN A 186 -2.66 3.25 -15.26
N SER A 187 -2.78 4.56 -15.42
CA SER A 187 -3.88 5.18 -16.18
C SER A 187 -3.70 5.04 -17.69
N VAL A 188 -2.45 4.88 -18.14
CA VAL A 188 -2.07 4.82 -19.56
C VAL A 188 -1.31 3.52 -19.83
N VAL A 189 -1.48 2.98 -21.04
CA VAL A 189 -0.72 1.80 -21.49
C VAL A 189 0.72 2.21 -21.76
N ALA A 190 1.67 1.57 -21.09
CA ALA A 190 3.10 1.78 -21.34
C ALA A 190 3.54 0.97 -22.57
N ARG A 191 4.32 1.59 -23.46
CA ARG A 191 4.80 0.94 -24.69
C ARG A 191 6.11 0.16 -24.50
N SER A 192 6.74 0.29 -23.35
CA SER A 192 7.91 -0.49 -22.95
C SER A 192 7.92 -0.73 -21.43
N SER A 193 8.67 -1.73 -20.99
CA SER A 193 8.93 -1.95 -19.56
C SER A 193 9.62 -0.74 -18.92
N ALA A 194 10.60 -0.15 -19.62
CA ALA A 194 11.28 1.06 -19.15
C ALA A 194 10.34 2.23 -18.91
N GLU A 195 9.32 2.43 -19.76
CA GLU A 195 8.29 3.46 -19.55
C GLU A 195 7.41 3.15 -18.33
N ALA A 196 7.01 1.88 -18.17
CA ALA A 196 6.19 1.48 -17.03
C ALA A 196 6.94 1.71 -15.70
N GLU A 197 8.21 1.32 -15.67
CA GLU A 197 9.12 1.51 -14.53
C GLU A 197 9.37 2.98 -14.25
N TYR A 198 9.61 3.78 -15.28
CA TYR A 198 9.83 5.21 -15.13
C TYR A 198 8.62 5.93 -14.51
N ARG A 199 7.40 5.51 -14.87
CA ARG A 199 6.17 6.01 -14.23
C ARG A 199 6.03 5.56 -12.78
N ALA A 200 6.41 4.31 -12.46
CA ALA A 200 6.44 3.86 -11.07
C ALA A 200 7.45 4.66 -10.24
N LEU A 201 8.64 4.93 -10.81
CA LEU A 201 9.68 5.75 -10.23
C LEU A 201 9.18 7.17 -9.94
N ALA A 202 8.48 7.81 -10.89
CA ALA A 202 7.89 9.15 -10.70
C ALA A 202 6.91 9.18 -9.51
N GLN A 203 6.05 8.16 -9.39
CA GLN A 203 5.12 8.05 -8.27
C GLN A 203 5.85 7.85 -6.93
N GLY A 204 6.90 7.01 -6.92
CA GLY A 204 7.75 6.81 -5.74
C GLY A 204 8.45 8.10 -5.30
N ILE A 205 8.97 8.88 -6.25
CA ILE A 205 9.62 10.18 -5.95
C ILE A 205 8.63 11.17 -5.35
N CYS A 206 7.44 11.31 -5.92
CA CYS A 206 6.37 12.14 -5.36
C CYS A 206 6.10 11.79 -3.89
N GLU A 207 5.98 10.50 -3.59
CA GLU A 207 5.76 9.99 -2.24
C GLU A 207 6.94 10.32 -1.31
N GLY A 208 8.17 10.09 -1.76
CA GLY A 208 9.37 10.39 -0.98
C GLY A 208 9.49 11.88 -0.64
N ILE A 209 9.21 12.77 -1.60
CA ILE A 209 9.21 14.23 -1.40
C ILE A 209 8.14 14.61 -0.38
N TRP A 210 6.93 14.03 -0.48
CA TRP A 210 5.85 14.28 0.46
C TRP A 210 6.25 13.85 1.89
N ILE A 211 6.83 12.66 2.05
CA ILE A 211 7.34 12.17 3.34
C ILE A 211 8.38 13.13 3.92
N LYS A 212 9.36 13.57 3.11
CA LYS A 212 10.41 14.50 3.57
C LYS A 212 9.84 15.83 4.03
N ARG A 213 8.79 16.35 3.37
CA ARG A 213 8.07 17.56 3.82
C ARG A 213 7.38 17.36 5.16
N VAL A 214 6.63 16.26 5.30
CA VAL A 214 5.95 15.94 6.58
C VAL A 214 6.97 15.79 7.72
N LEU A 215 8.09 15.12 7.49
CA LEU A 215 9.15 15.01 8.49
C LEU A 215 9.73 16.37 8.86
N SER A 216 9.94 17.26 7.89
CA SER A 216 10.40 18.62 8.14
C SER A 216 9.41 19.43 8.98
N GLU A 217 8.11 19.31 8.71
CA GLU A 217 7.05 19.97 9.50
C GLU A 217 6.98 19.45 10.94
N LEU A 218 7.30 18.17 11.15
CA LEU A 218 7.44 17.55 12.47
C LEU A 218 8.77 17.90 13.18
N GLY A 219 9.55 18.84 12.63
CA GLY A 219 10.84 19.26 13.17
C GLY A 219 11.97 18.22 13.00
N GLN A 220 11.76 17.19 12.17
CA GLN A 220 12.77 16.19 11.82
C GLN A 220 13.38 16.56 10.47
N THR A 221 14.26 17.55 10.46
CA THR A 221 15.00 17.94 9.25
C THR A 221 16.16 16.98 9.03
N SER A 222 16.15 16.28 7.90
CA SER A 222 17.31 15.53 7.42
C SER A 222 17.84 16.17 6.14
N SER A 223 19.15 16.44 6.12
CA SER A 223 19.87 16.84 4.91
C SER A 223 20.11 15.67 3.97
N SER A 224 19.90 14.42 4.41
CA SER A 224 20.12 13.26 3.56
C SER A 224 19.18 13.26 2.34
N PRO A 225 19.70 12.90 1.15
CA PRO A 225 18.86 12.71 -0.02
C PRO A 225 17.93 11.51 0.17
N ILE A 226 16.81 11.49 -0.55
CA ILE A 226 15.92 10.32 -0.60
C ILE A 226 16.60 9.29 -1.52
N LEU A 227 16.78 8.07 -1.02
CA LEU A 227 17.35 6.99 -1.82
C LEU A 227 16.25 6.31 -2.64
N MET A 228 16.25 6.56 -3.95
CA MET A 228 15.34 5.89 -4.89
C MET A 228 15.96 4.61 -5.44
N MET A 229 15.25 3.49 -5.29
CA MET A 229 15.64 2.17 -5.76
C MET A 229 14.68 1.70 -6.86
N CYS A 230 15.24 1.34 -8.01
CA CYS A 230 14.55 0.75 -9.15
C CYS A 230 15.49 -0.30 -9.76
N ASP A 231 14.97 -1.39 -10.30
CA ASP A 231 15.76 -2.47 -10.89
C ASP A 231 16.00 -2.31 -12.40
N ASN A 232 15.25 -1.41 -13.05
CA ASN A 232 15.35 -1.16 -14.49
C ASN A 232 16.43 -0.13 -14.83
N GLN A 233 17.54 -0.61 -15.39
CA GLN A 233 18.67 0.22 -15.80
C GLN A 233 18.30 1.29 -16.83
N ALA A 234 17.39 1.01 -17.76
CA ALA A 234 16.96 2.00 -18.75
C ALA A 234 16.19 3.15 -18.09
N ALA A 235 15.31 2.84 -17.12
CA ALA A 235 14.60 3.87 -16.36
C ALA A 235 15.58 4.73 -15.53
N ILE A 236 16.58 4.10 -14.89
CA ILE A 236 17.63 4.80 -14.15
C ILE A 236 18.45 5.72 -15.08
N SER A 237 18.85 5.23 -16.26
CA SER A 237 19.61 6.02 -17.22
C SER A 237 18.81 7.24 -17.72
N ILE A 238 17.50 7.07 -17.97
CA ILE A 238 16.62 8.18 -18.36
C ILE A 238 16.50 9.20 -17.22
N ALA A 239 16.41 8.76 -15.96
CA ALA A 239 16.33 9.66 -14.81
C ALA A 239 17.63 10.44 -14.57
N LYS A 240 18.79 9.83 -14.84
CA LYS A 240 20.10 10.46 -14.62
C LYS A 240 20.56 11.37 -15.76
N ASN A 241 20.01 11.23 -16.96
CA ASN A 241 20.51 11.93 -18.15
C ASN A 241 19.47 12.89 -18.74
N PRO A 242 19.60 14.21 -18.50
CA PRO A 242 18.64 15.22 -18.99
C PRO A 242 18.66 15.41 -20.52
N VAL A 243 19.63 14.83 -21.25
CA VAL A 243 19.94 15.16 -22.66
C VAL A 243 19.30 14.20 -23.68
N HIS A 244 18.57 13.15 -23.28
CA HIS A 244 17.93 12.28 -24.28
C HIS A 244 16.75 12.99 -24.99
N HIS A 245 16.94 13.26 -26.28
CA HIS A 245 15.97 13.88 -27.18
C HIS A 245 15.13 12.84 -27.97
N ASP A 246 13.86 13.20 -28.16
CA ASP A 246 12.93 12.80 -29.24
C ASP A 246 12.09 11.51 -29.21
N ARG A 247 12.19 10.61 -28.21
CA ARG A 247 11.35 9.38 -28.19
C ARG A 247 10.42 9.18 -26.96
N THR A 248 10.34 10.14 -26.04
CA THR A 248 9.60 10.01 -24.76
C THR A 248 8.63 11.16 -24.48
N LYS A 249 8.01 11.75 -25.52
CA LYS A 249 7.01 12.83 -25.37
C LYS A 249 5.82 12.45 -24.48
N HIS A 250 5.40 11.18 -24.51
CA HIS A 250 4.28 10.66 -23.72
C HIS A 250 4.61 10.36 -22.24
N VAL A 251 5.84 10.66 -21.81
CA VAL A 251 6.32 10.57 -20.42
C VAL A 251 7.00 11.88 -20.00
N GLU A 252 6.87 12.93 -20.82
CA GLU A 252 7.63 14.16 -20.69
C GLU A 252 7.34 14.91 -19.39
N ILE A 253 6.08 14.89 -18.92
CA ILE A 253 5.67 15.50 -17.65
C ILE A 253 6.36 14.79 -16.47
N ASP A 254 6.29 13.46 -16.42
CA ASP A 254 6.96 12.67 -15.40
C ASP A 254 8.49 12.87 -15.47
N ARG A 255 9.03 13.03 -16.68
CA ARG A 255 10.46 13.28 -16.89
C ARG A 255 10.92 14.64 -16.37
N HIS A 256 10.17 15.69 -16.68
CA HIS A 256 10.45 17.03 -16.14
C HIS A 256 10.38 17.02 -14.61
N PHE A 257 9.35 16.38 -14.06
CA PHE A 257 9.18 16.30 -12.61
C PHE A 257 10.35 15.59 -11.91
N ILE A 258 10.82 14.44 -12.44
CA ILE A 258 11.94 13.70 -11.85
C ILE A 258 13.25 14.49 -11.97
N THR A 259 13.48 15.16 -13.10
CA THR A 259 14.75 15.88 -13.35
C THR A 259 14.89 17.15 -12.49
N GLU A 260 13.78 17.81 -12.15
CA GLU A 260 13.79 19.07 -11.39
C GLU A 260 13.89 18.89 -9.86
N ARG A 261 13.71 17.68 -9.33
CA ARG A 261 13.52 17.42 -7.89
C ARG A 261 14.63 16.58 -7.29
#